data_AF-A0A0R3RFB5-F1
#
_entry.id   AF-A0A0R3RFB5-F1
#
_cell.length_a   1.000
_cell.length_b   1.000
_cell.length_c   1.000
_cell.angle_alpha   90.00
_cell.angle_beta   90.00
_cell.angle_gamma   90.00
#
_symmetry.space_group_name_H-M   'P 1'
#
loop_
_entity.id
_entity.type
_entity.pdbx_description
1 polymer ?
#
loop_
_entity_poly.entity_id
_entity_poly.type
_entity_poly.pdbx_seq_one_letter_code
_entity_poly.pdbx_strand_id
1 'polypeptide(L)'
;MERRKGVLMDVDKNYFDMRDILACKQNLRCFFSNPLPRDIFHLIGQRAPDMEGGFYRADLPLFIIRTLPSCKVAPPVEFSPIQMQVLRAAPEHVDVMHLNQFYFILSKHIVKLIPDEDGRLLAETALFSFLQRSGWILNCALHQGAKPKKIDSTEVQLYREAFSCALQFSRWFNSRQAICRKRDSSHLD
;
A
#
# COMPACT_ATOMS: atom_id res chain seq x y z
N MET A 1 36.66 -5.92 28.70
CA MET A 1 35.44 -5.20 28.27
C MET A 1 35.14 -5.63 26.84
N GLU A 2 34.44 -6.74 26.67
CA GLU A 2 34.09 -7.28 25.35
C GLU A 2 33.07 -6.36 24.68
N ARG A 3 33.47 -5.72 23.58
CA ARG A 3 32.53 -5.07 22.67
C ARG A 3 31.68 -6.16 22.05
N ARG A 4 30.47 -6.36 22.56
CA ARG A 4 29.42 -7.11 21.86
C ARG A 4 29.24 -6.45 20.50
N LYS A 5 29.75 -7.11 19.44
CA LYS A 5 29.37 -6.80 18.06
C LYS A 5 27.85 -6.95 18.03
N GLY A 6 27.15 -5.82 17.86
CA GLY A 6 25.71 -5.84 17.64
C GLY A 6 25.45 -6.75 16.45
N VAL A 7 24.68 -7.82 16.68
CA VAL A 7 24.14 -8.63 15.60
C VAL A 7 23.20 -7.69 14.85
N LEU A 8 23.67 -7.15 13.72
CA LEU A 8 22.79 -6.52 12.74
C LEU A 8 21.86 -7.63 12.24
N MET A 9 20.68 -7.72 12.84
CA MET A 9 19.63 -8.60 12.35
C MET A 9 19.25 -8.11 10.96
N ASP A 10 19.43 -8.96 9.96
CA ASP A 10 18.91 -8.72 8.61
C ASP A 10 17.39 -8.79 8.69
N VAL A 11 16.73 -7.67 8.41
CA VAL A 11 15.28 -7.53 8.46
C VAL A 11 14.77 -7.11 7.09
N ASP A 12 13.54 -7.48 6.76
CA ASP A 12 12.90 -7.09 5.51
C ASP A 12 12.94 -5.56 5.32
N LYS A 13 13.07 -5.10 4.07
CA LYS A 13 13.16 -3.67 3.73
C LYS A 13 11.99 -2.85 4.28
N ASN A 14 10.81 -3.47 4.39
CA ASN A 14 9.60 -2.81 4.90
C ASN A 14 9.40 -3.01 6.40
N TYR A 15 10.32 -3.64 7.13
CA TYR A 15 10.16 -3.96 8.56
C TYR A 15 9.81 -2.74 9.43
N PHE A 16 10.33 -1.56 9.09
CA PHE A 16 10.06 -0.30 9.78
C PHE A 16 9.03 0.61 9.07
N ASP A 17 8.45 0.18 7.93
CA ASP A 17 7.43 0.99 7.26
C ASP A 17 6.10 0.84 8.02
N MET A 18 5.74 1.90 8.75
CA MET A 18 4.50 1.96 9.52
C MET A 18 3.24 1.67 8.69
N ARG A 19 3.22 2.01 7.41
CA ARG A 19 2.05 1.75 6.55
C ARG A 19 1.97 0.29 6.15
N ASP A 20 3.13 -0.35 5.92
CA ASP A 20 3.22 -1.79 5.67
C ASP A 20 2.77 -2.56 6.92
N ILE A 21 3.23 -2.15 8.11
CA ILE A 21 2.78 -2.70 9.39
C ILE A 21 1.26 -2.56 9.57
N LEU A 22 0.71 -1.37 9.31
CA LEU A 22 -0.72 -1.12 9.45
C LEU A 22 -1.55 -1.90 8.42
N ALA A 23 -1.08 -2.00 7.17
CA ALA A 23 -1.70 -2.83 6.15
C ALA A 23 -1.69 -4.30 6.56
N CYS A 24 -0.58 -4.80 7.10
CA CYS A 24 -0.44 -6.18 7.55
C CYS A 24 -1.34 -6.56 8.73
N LYS A 25 -1.95 -5.60 9.43
CA LYS A 25 -2.97 -5.88 10.46
C LYS A 25 -4.32 -6.29 9.90
N GLN A 26 -4.56 -6.10 8.60
CA GLN A 26 -5.82 -6.50 7.99
C GLN A 26 -6.03 -8.01 8.10
N ASN A 27 -7.22 -8.39 8.56
CA ASN A 27 -7.63 -9.78 8.63
C ASN A 27 -8.05 -10.28 7.24
N LEU A 28 -7.57 -11.46 6.87
CA LEU A 28 -7.97 -12.17 5.66
C LEU A 28 -8.63 -13.49 6.03
N ARG A 29 -9.59 -13.88 5.22
CA ARG A 29 -10.31 -15.14 5.39
C ARG A 29 -9.42 -16.29 4.93
N CYS A 30 -9.11 -17.19 5.85
CA CYS A 30 -8.21 -18.30 5.66
C CYS A 30 -8.91 -19.63 5.82
N PHE A 31 -8.44 -20.62 5.06
CA PHE A 31 -8.91 -21.99 5.08
C PHE A 31 -7.74 -22.95 5.27
N PHE A 32 -7.89 -23.89 6.21
CA PHE A 32 -6.87 -24.87 6.55
C PHE A 32 -7.47 -26.27 6.45
N SER A 33 -6.70 -27.21 5.91
CA SER A 33 -7.06 -28.64 5.94
C SER A 33 -6.75 -29.28 7.30
N ASN A 34 -5.77 -28.73 8.02
CA ASN A 34 -5.33 -29.21 9.32
C ASN A 34 -5.56 -28.14 10.41
N PRO A 35 -5.82 -28.54 11.66
CA PRO A 35 -5.96 -27.58 12.75
C PRO A 35 -4.64 -26.88 13.04
N LEU A 36 -4.69 -25.57 13.26
CA LEU A 36 -3.55 -24.81 13.75
C LEU A 36 -3.45 -24.91 15.30
N PRO A 37 -2.25 -24.78 15.88
CA PRO A 37 -2.08 -24.69 17.32
C PRO A 37 -2.95 -23.62 17.96
N ARG A 38 -3.60 -23.94 19.09
CA ARG A 38 -4.50 -23.03 19.82
C ARG A 38 -3.81 -21.73 20.24
N ASP A 39 -2.52 -21.80 20.53
CA ASP A 39 -1.72 -20.64 20.96
C ASP A 39 -1.66 -19.53 19.90
N ILE A 40 -1.71 -19.87 18.62
CA ILE A 40 -1.75 -18.88 17.53
C ILE A 40 -3.01 -18.02 17.64
N PHE A 41 -4.14 -18.62 17.98
CA PHE A 41 -5.41 -17.92 18.14
C PHE A 41 -5.43 -17.08 19.43
N HIS A 42 -4.82 -17.57 20.52
CA HIS A 42 -4.65 -16.78 21.74
C HIS A 42 -3.81 -15.51 21.52
N LEU A 43 -2.75 -15.58 20.70
CA LEU A 43 -1.91 -14.41 20.38
C LEU A 43 -2.67 -13.29 19.68
N ILE A 44 -3.72 -13.62 18.92
CA ILE A 44 -4.57 -12.66 18.22
C ILE A 44 -5.89 -12.38 18.95
N GLY A 45 -6.08 -12.91 20.15
CA GLY A 45 -7.30 -12.74 20.92
C GLY A 45 -8.54 -13.39 20.29
N GLN A 46 -8.35 -14.43 19.47
CA GLN A 46 -9.44 -15.18 18.84
C GLN A 46 -9.57 -16.58 19.45
N ARG A 47 -10.75 -17.17 19.31
CA ARG A 47 -10.98 -18.58 19.64
C ARG A 47 -10.54 -19.45 18.45
N ALA A 48 -9.95 -20.60 18.74
CA ALA A 48 -9.66 -21.59 17.70
C ALA A 48 -10.97 -22.00 16.98
N PRO A 49 -10.98 -22.05 15.64
CA PRO A 49 -12.16 -22.38 14.87
C PRO A 49 -12.49 -23.88 14.97
N ASP A 50 -13.78 -24.19 14.88
CA ASP A 50 -14.24 -25.55 14.67
C ASP A 50 -14.12 -25.94 13.19
N MET A 51 -14.14 -27.25 12.91
CA MET A 51 -14.07 -27.76 11.54
C MET A 51 -15.46 -27.70 10.90
N GLU A 52 -15.56 -27.03 9.75
CA GLU A 52 -16.79 -26.90 8.97
C GLU A 52 -16.55 -27.40 7.54
N GLY A 53 -17.33 -28.39 7.08
CA GLY A 53 -17.23 -28.89 5.71
C GLY A 53 -15.86 -29.48 5.33
N GLY A 54 -15.14 -30.05 6.30
CA GLY A 54 -13.81 -30.64 6.09
C GLY A 54 -12.64 -29.66 6.10
N PHE A 55 -12.89 -28.38 6.41
CA PHE A 55 -11.85 -27.35 6.55
C PHE A 55 -12.05 -26.54 7.83
N TYR A 56 -10.97 -25.97 8.36
CA TYR A 56 -11.02 -24.96 9.41
C TYR A 56 -11.03 -23.58 8.78
N ARG A 57 -11.89 -22.69 9.27
CA ARG A 57 -12.03 -21.32 8.76
C ARG A 57 -11.74 -20.30 9.86
N ALA A 58 -10.83 -19.38 9.60
CA ALA A 58 -10.53 -18.28 10.50
C ALA A 58 -10.19 -17.00 9.75
N ASP A 59 -10.47 -15.85 10.37
CA ASP A 59 -10.06 -14.55 9.86
C ASP A 59 -8.76 -14.14 10.57
N LEU A 60 -7.62 -14.31 9.90
CA LEU A 60 -6.30 -14.09 10.50
C LEU A 60 -5.64 -12.81 9.97
N PRO A 61 -4.86 -12.10 10.80
CA PRO A 61 -4.06 -10.97 10.33
C PRO A 61 -3.02 -11.40 9.29
N LEU A 62 -2.83 -10.58 8.26
CA LEU A 62 -1.89 -10.83 7.17
C LEU A 62 -0.45 -11.08 7.63
N PHE A 63 0.02 -10.45 8.71
CA PHE A 63 1.37 -10.68 9.24
C PHE A 63 1.58 -12.13 9.73
N ILE A 64 0.54 -12.82 10.20
CA ILE A 64 0.63 -14.23 10.65
C ILE A 64 0.52 -15.18 9.48
N ILE A 65 -0.38 -14.91 8.53
CA ILE A 65 -0.69 -15.81 7.41
C ILE A 65 0.57 -16.23 6.66
N ARG A 66 1.50 -15.28 6.46
CA ARG A 66 2.78 -15.52 5.76
C ARG A 66 3.67 -16.59 6.39
N THR A 67 3.52 -16.81 7.69
CA THR A 67 4.32 -17.80 8.42
C THR A 67 3.62 -19.15 8.54
N LEU A 68 2.36 -19.26 8.11
CA LEU A 68 1.57 -20.48 8.25
C LEU A 68 1.78 -21.40 7.04
N PRO A 69 2.09 -22.68 7.27
CA PRO A 69 2.14 -23.67 6.20
C PRO A 69 0.72 -24.00 5.70
N SER A 70 0.57 -24.22 4.40
CA SER A 70 -0.64 -24.79 3.78
C SER A 70 -1.95 -24.02 4.05
N CYS A 71 -1.88 -22.69 4.14
CA CYS A 71 -3.05 -21.81 4.26
C CYS A 71 -3.59 -21.40 2.88
N LYS A 72 -4.86 -21.69 2.60
CA LYS A 72 -5.56 -21.09 1.45
C LYS A 72 -6.21 -19.78 1.87
N VAL A 73 -5.99 -18.71 1.11
CA VAL A 73 -6.51 -17.38 1.43
C VAL A 73 -7.56 -16.99 0.42
N ALA A 74 -8.73 -16.56 0.88
CA ALA A 74 -9.69 -15.87 0.02
C ALA A 74 -9.33 -14.39 -0.07
N PRO A 75 -9.23 -13.82 -1.28
CA PRO A 75 -9.06 -12.37 -1.44
C PRO A 75 -10.22 -11.61 -0.77
N PRO A 76 -9.94 -10.47 -0.13
CA PRO A 76 -10.96 -9.54 0.30
C PRO A 76 -11.87 -9.08 -0.84
N VAL A 77 -13.06 -8.58 -0.49
CA VAL A 77 -14.10 -8.19 -1.46
C VAL A 77 -13.64 -7.06 -2.39
N GLU A 78 -12.76 -6.18 -1.91
CA GLU A 78 -12.14 -5.10 -2.69
C GLU A 78 -11.20 -5.61 -3.80
N PHE A 79 -10.77 -6.88 -3.73
CA PHE A 79 -10.00 -7.57 -4.76
C PHE A 79 -10.83 -8.60 -5.53
N SER A 80 -12.16 -8.54 -5.44
CA SER A 80 -13.03 -9.42 -6.22
C SER A 80 -12.87 -9.18 -7.73
N PRO A 81 -13.10 -10.19 -8.59
CA PRO A 81 -12.98 -10.05 -10.05
C PRO A 81 -13.79 -8.88 -10.62
N ILE A 82 -15.00 -8.65 -10.09
CA ILE A 82 -15.86 -7.54 -10.49
C ILE A 82 -15.19 -6.19 -10.17
N GLN A 83 -14.71 -6.02 -8.94
CA GLN A 83 -14.02 -4.78 -8.54
C GLN A 83 -12.74 -4.56 -9.35
N MET A 84 -11.97 -5.63 -9.61
CA MET A 84 -10.77 -5.56 -10.45
C MET A 84 -11.10 -5.16 -11.90
N GLN A 85 -12.18 -5.66 -12.48
CA GLN A 85 -12.62 -5.26 -13.82
C GLN A 85 -13.02 -3.78 -13.87
N VAL A 86 -13.78 -3.30 -12.88
CA VAL A 86 -14.15 -1.88 -12.77
C VAL A 86 -12.90 -1.00 -12.63
N LEU A 87 -11.98 -1.39 -11.75
CA LEU A 87 -10.74 -0.67 -11.51
C LEU A 87 -9.82 -0.68 -12.75
N ARG A 88 -9.85 -1.74 -13.56
CA ARG A 88 -9.09 -1.83 -14.81
C ARG A 88 -9.73 -1.01 -15.93
N ALA A 89 -11.06 -0.92 -15.97
CA ALA A 89 -11.78 -0.19 -17.02
C ALA A 89 -11.64 1.33 -16.89
N ALA A 90 -11.73 1.87 -15.67
CA ALA A 90 -11.65 3.32 -15.43
C ALA A 90 -10.90 3.66 -14.12
N PRO A 91 -9.57 3.41 -14.05
CA PRO A 91 -8.80 3.53 -12.81
C PRO A 91 -8.98 4.88 -12.10
N GLU A 92 -8.93 5.98 -12.83
CA GLU A 92 -8.98 7.36 -12.32
C GLU A 92 -10.30 7.76 -11.64
N HIS A 93 -11.39 7.09 -11.98
CA HIS A 93 -12.72 7.41 -11.43
C HIS A 93 -13.06 6.61 -10.17
N VAL A 94 -12.35 5.50 -9.94
CA VAL A 94 -12.56 4.63 -8.77
C VAL A 94 -12.03 5.31 -7.51
N ASP A 95 -12.84 5.22 -6.45
CA ASP A 95 -12.46 5.67 -5.12
C ASP A 95 -11.71 4.57 -4.37
N VAL A 96 -10.39 4.51 -4.62
CA VAL A 96 -9.52 3.49 -4.04
C VAL A 96 -9.40 3.65 -2.52
N MET A 97 -9.51 4.88 -2.01
CA MET A 97 -9.53 5.14 -0.57
C MET A 97 -10.71 4.45 0.12
N HIS A 98 -11.89 4.45 -0.50
CA HIS A 98 -13.07 3.75 0.02
C HIS A 98 -13.00 2.23 -0.15
N LEU A 99 -12.32 1.74 -1.18
CA LEU A 99 -12.06 0.30 -1.32
C LEU A 99 -11.15 -0.18 -0.18
N ASN A 100 -10.00 0.46 -0.04
CA ASN A 100 -9.08 0.22 1.07
C ASN A 100 -8.03 1.34 1.16
N GLN A 101 -7.82 1.92 2.34
CA GLN A 101 -6.80 2.95 2.55
C GLN A 101 -5.35 2.49 2.24
N PHE A 102 -5.10 1.18 2.25
CA PHE A 102 -3.80 0.56 1.94
C PHE A 102 -3.85 -0.31 0.68
N TYR A 103 -4.77 -0.06 -0.25
CA TYR A 103 -5.05 -0.92 -1.40
C TYR A 103 -3.81 -1.44 -2.14
N PHE A 104 -2.88 -0.55 -2.54
CA PHE A 104 -1.70 -0.96 -3.31
C PHE A 104 -0.58 -1.59 -2.45
N ILE A 105 -0.60 -1.38 -1.13
CA ILE A 105 0.31 -2.09 -0.21
C ILE A 105 -0.20 -3.51 -0.01
N LEU A 106 -1.50 -3.65 0.26
CA LEU A 106 -2.17 -4.94 0.45
C LEU A 106 -2.09 -5.80 -0.81
N SER A 107 -2.27 -5.23 -2.00
CA SER A 107 -2.18 -5.99 -3.25
C SER A 107 -0.83 -6.69 -3.39
N LYS A 108 0.29 -6.00 -3.10
CA LYS A 108 1.64 -6.59 -3.12
C LYS A 108 1.79 -7.78 -2.18
N HIS A 109 1.01 -7.80 -1.11
CA HIS A 109 1.07 -8.85 -0.11
C HIS A 109 0.15 -10.01 -0.45
N ILE A 110 -1.08 -9.73 -0.88
CA ILE A 110 -2.11 -10.71 -1.22
C ILE A 110 -1.73 -11.48 -2.48
N VAL A 111 -1.10 -10.85 -3.47
CA VAL A 111 -0.61 -11.52 -4.69
C VAL A 111 0.30 -12.72 -4.38
N LYS A 112 1.09 -12.64 -3.29
CA LYS A 112 1.99 -13.73 -2.89
C LYS A 112 1.26 -14.90 -2.22
N LEU A 113 0.01 -14.69 -1.81
CA LEU A 113 -0.81 -15.67 -1.07
C LEU A 113 -1.85 -16.35 -1.96
N ILE A 114 -2.21 -15.73 -3.09
CA ILE A 114 -3.15 -16.27 -4.06
C ILE A 114 -2.35 -17.04 -5.12
N PRO A 115 -2.67 -18.32 -5.37
CA PRO A 115 -1.97 -19.12 -6.36
C PRO A 115 -2.31 -18.68 -7.80
N ASP A 116 -1.40 -19.03 -8.71
CA ASP A 116 -1.63 -19.10 -10.16
C ASP A 116 -2.15 -17.81 -10.83
N GLU A 117 -3.10 -17.96 -11.76
CA GLU A 117 -3.61 -16.91 -12.64
C GLU A 117 -4.38 -15.81 -11.89
N ASP A 118 -5.06 -16.14 -10.78
CA ASP A 118 -5.79 -15.14 -9.99
C ASP A 118 -4.83 -14.13 -9.33
N GLY A 119 -3.72 -14.64 -8.78
CA GLY A 119 -2.66 -13.80 -8.21
C GLY A 119 -2.00 -12.92 -9.28
N ARG A 120 -1.77 -13.47 -10.47
CA ARG A 120 -1.22 -12.75 -11.61
C ARG A 120 -2.17 -11.64 -12.09
N LEU A 121 -3.45 -11.94 -12.27
CA LEU A 121 -4.46 -10.97 -12.69
C LEU A 121 -4.57 -9.79 -11.71
N LEU A 122 -4.51 -10.08 -10.41
CA LEU A 122 -4.51 -9.05 -9.36
C LEU A 122 -3.25 -8.18 -9.48
N ALA A 123 -2.07 -8.78 -9.65
CA ALA A 123 -0.81 -8.06 -9.80
C ALA A 123 -0.82 -7.13 -11.02
N GLU A 124 -1.23 -7.65 -12.18
CA GLU A 124 -1.34 -6.88 -13.41
C GLU A 124 -2.34 -5.73 -13.29
N THR A 125 -3.51 -6.00 -12.69
CA THR A 125 -4.54 -4.98 -12.47
C THR A 125 -4.06 -3.89 -11.51
N ALA A 126 -3.45 -4.26 -10.38
CA ALA A 126 -2.92 -3.29 -9.43
C ALA A 126 -1.83 -2.41 -10.05
N LEU A 127 -0.90 -3.01 -10.82
CA LEU A 127 0.15 -2.27 -11.50
C LEU A 127 -0.42 -1.33 -12.57
N PHE A 128 -1.28 -1.83 -13.44
CA PHE A 128 -1.91 -1.04 -14.49
C PHE A 128 -2.66 0.15 -13.92
N SER A 129 -3.52 -0.08 -12.92
CA SER A 129 -4.33 0.98 -12.32
C SER A 129 -3.48 2.02 -11.58
N PHE A 130 -2.42 1.61 -10.89
CA PHE A 130 -1.48 2.57 -10.28
C PHE A 130 -0.79 3.45 -11.33
N LEU A 131 -0.32 2.85 -12.44
CA LEU A 131 0.35 3.57 -13.51
C LEU A 131 -0.59 4.59 -14.18
N GLN A 132 -1.80 4.19 -14.54
CA GLN A 132 -2.79 5.11 -15.14
C GLN A 132 -3.14 6.27 -14.20
N ARG A 133 -3.32 5.99 -12.90
CA ARG A 133 -3.66 7.01 -11.91
C ARG A 133 -2.50 7.94 -11.57
N SER A 134 -1.26 7.48 -11.72
CA SER A 134 -0.06 8.27 -11.38
C SER A 134 0.00 9.60 -12.14
N GLY A 135 -0.32 9.61 -13.43
CA GLY A 135 -0.34 10.85 -14.24
C GLY A 135 -1.35 11.86 -13.73
N TRP A 136 -2.57 11.40 -13.40
CA TRP A 136 -3.60 12.23 -12.79
C TRP A 136 -3.18 12.80 -11.43
N ILE A 137 -2.59 11.97 -10.56
CA ILE A 137 -2.11 12.38 -9.24
C ILE A 137 -1.01 13.45 -9.36
N LEU A 138 -0.04 13.25 -10.25
CA LEU A 138 1.02 14.20 -10.52
C LEU A 138 0.44 15.53 -11.02
N ASN A 139 -0.53 15.47 -11.94
CA ASN A 139 -1.21 16.66 -12.45
C ASN A 139 -1.90 17.45 -11.32
N CYS A 140 -2.60 16.77 -10.40
CA CYS A 140 -3.21 17.40 -9.23
C CYS A 140 -2.16 18.06 -8.32
N ALA A 141 -1.02 17.40 -8.08
CA ALA A 141 0.06 17.92 -7.25
C ALA A 141 0.72 19.17 -7.85
N LEU A 142 0.89 19.21 -9.17
CA LEU A 142 1.57 20.30 -9.87
C LEU A 142 0.68 21.55 -10.05
N HIS A 143 -0.61 21.36 -10.33
CA HIS A 143 -1.47 22.47 -10.80
C HIS A 143 -2.63 22.82 -9.88
N GLN A 144 -3.23 21.84 -9.19
CA GLN A 144 -4.49 22.06 -8.46
C GLN A 144 -4.27 22.36 -6.98
N GLY A 145 -3.13 21.96 -6.40
CA GLY A 145 -2.76 22.21 -5.01
C GLY A 145 -3.62 21.50 -3.96
N ALA A 146 -4.83 21.08 -4.30
CA ALA A 146 -5.72 20.31 -3.43
C ALA A 146 -5.41 18.81 -3.53
N LYS A 147 -5.29 18.16 -2.38
CA LYS A 147 -5.09 16.72 -2.29
C LYS A 147 -6.37 15.97 -2.72
N PRO A 148 -6.29 15.02 -3.67
CA PRO A 148 -7.43 14.16 -3.99
C PRO A 148 -7.90 13.35 -2.77
N LYS A 149 -9.21 13.15 -2.63
CA LYS A 149 -9.80 12.34 -1.54
C LYS A 149 -9.88 10.85 -1.87
N LYS A 150 -9.81 10.50 -3.15
CA LYS A 150 -10.05 9.16 -3.71
C LYS A 150 -8.79 8.27 -3.82
N ILE A 151 -7.70 8.68 -3.18
CA ILE A 151 -6.37 8.07 -3.36
C ILE A 151 -5.93 7.32 -2.11
N ASP A 152 -5.28 6.17 -2.28
CA ASP A 152 -4.80 5.34 -1.18
C ASP A 152 -3.51 5.90 -0.54
N SER A 153 -3.04 5.29 0.55
CA SER A 153 -1.81 5.72 1.24
C SER A 153 -0.54 5.74 0.38
N THR A 154 -0.45 4.88 -0.65
CA THR A 154 0.69 4.84 -1.59
C THR A 154 0.65 6.04 -2.52
N GLU A 155 -0.53 6.30 -3.08
CA GLU A 155 -0.79 7.45 -3.95
C GLU A 155 -0.68 8.78 -3.20
N VAL A 156 -1.05 8.82 -1.93
CA VAL A 156 -0.84 9.98 -1.06
C VAL A 156 0.64 10.31 -0.92
N GLN A 157 1.53 9.32 -0.86
CA GLN A 157 2.96 9.58 -0.86
C GLN A 157 3.44 10.18 -2.19
N LEU A 158 3.02 9.60 -3.31
CA LEU A 158 3.36 10.14 -4.63
C LEU A 158 2.91 11.61 -4.75
N TYR A 159 1.68 11.91 -4.34
CA TYR A 159 1.16 13.28 -4.31
C TYR A 159 2.02 14.20 -3.44
N ARG A 160 2.35 13.79 -2.21
CA ARG A 160 3.12 14.61 -1.26
C ARG A 160 4.53 14.92 -1.78
N GLU A 161 5.22 13.93 -2.33
CA GLU A 161 6.55 14.12 -2.90
C GLU A 161 6.50 15.05 -4.11
N ALA A 162 5.55 14.82 -5.03
CA ALA A 162 5.37 15.67 -6.20
C ALA A 162 5.05 17.12 -5.82
N PHE A 163 4.14 17.32 -4.86
CA PHE A 163 3.75 18.64 -4.37
C PHE A 163 4.92 19.35 -3.66
N SER A 164 5.66 18.63 -2.81
CA SER A 164 6.85 19.15 -2.13
C SER A 164 7.91 19.59 -3.13
N CYS A 165 8.22 18.77 -4.13
CA CYS A 165 9.15 19.11 -5.21
C CYS A 165 8.69 20.34 -5.98
N ALA A 166 7.41 20.42 -6.36
CA ALA A 166 6.87 21.58 -7.08
C ALA A 166 6.97 22.87 -6.26
N LEU A 167 6.66 22.80 -4.97
CA LEU A 167 6.74 23.93 -4.05
C LEU A 167 8.18 24.41 -3.86
N GLN A 168 9.13 23.48 -3.66
CA GLN A 168 10.55 23.78 -3.55
C GLN A 168 11.10 24.41 -4.83
N PHE A 169 10.75 23.85 -5.99
CA PHE A 169 11.13 24.41 -7.28
C PHE A 169 10.58 25.82 -7.49
N SER A 170 9.29 26.03 -7.21
CA SER A 170 8.66 27.36 -7.31
C SER A 170 9.34 28.39 -6.41
N ARG A 171 9.64 28.04 -5.16
CA ARG A 171 10.37 28.91 -4.22
C ARG A 171 11.76 29.26 -4.75
N TRP A 172 12.53 28.26 -5.17
CA TRP A 172 13.86 28.46 -5.74
C TRP A 172 13.80 29.34 -6.99
N PHE A 173 12.93 29.04 -7.94
CA PHE A 173 12.78 29.77 -9.20
C PHE A 173 12.41 31.23 -8.96
N ASN A 174 11.42 31.49 -8.10
CA ASN A 174 10.97 32.85 -7.79
C ASN A 174 12.04 33.64 -7.01
N SER A 175 12.78 33.00 -6.10
CA SER A 175 13.90 33.66 -5.40
C SER A 175 14.98 34.13 -6.37
N ARG A 176 15.31 33.33 -7.40
CA ARG A 176 16.29 33.71 -8.42
C ARG A 176 15.78 34.84 -9.31
N GLN A 177 14.51 34.80 -9.71
CA GLN A 177 13.91 35.91 -10.46
C GLN A 177 13.91 37.21 -9.66
N ALA A 178 13.58 37.16 -8.37
CA ALA A 178 13.60 38.33 -7.50
C ALA A 178 15.01 38.94 -7.37
N ILE A 179 16.05 38.10 -7.32
CA ILE A 179 17.45 38.56 -7.32
C ILE A 179 17.82 39.24 -8.64
N CYS A 180 17.45 38.65 -9.79
CA CYS A 180 17.73 39.27 -11.10
C CYS A 180 17.04 40.63 -11.23
N ARG A 181 15.75 40.73 -10.88
CA ARG A 181 15.00 41.99 -10.95
C ARG A 181 15.63 43.10 -10.10
N LYS A 182 16.14 42.77 -8.90
CA LYS A 182 16.84 43.72 -8.02
C LYS A 182 18.17 44.22 -8.60
N ARG A 183 18.88 43.37 -9.35
CA ARG A 183 20.11 43.76 -10.06
C ARG A 183 19.82 44.69 -11.23
N ASP A 184 18.81 44.38 -12.03
CA ASP A 184 18.44 45.23 -13.17
C ASP A 184 17.98 46.63 -12.70
N SER A 185 17.30 46.73 -11.56
CA SER A 185 16.87 48.00 -10.98
C SER A 185 17.97 48.82 -10.31
N SER A 186 19.14 48.23 -10.01
CA SER A 186 20.29 48.95 -9.39
C SER A 186 21.32 49.45 -10.42
N HIS A 187 21.09 49.19 -11.70
CA HIS A 187 21.88 49.74 -12.82
C HIS A 187 21.22 50.95 -13.48
N LEU A 188 20.10 51.44 -12.95
CA LEU A 188 19.34 52.59 -13.44
C LEU A 188 19.40 53.82 -12.51
N ASP A 189 20.16 53.73 -11.41
CA ASP A 189 20.57 54.83 -10.54
C ASP A 189 22.07 55.09 -10.72
#